data_AF-A0A9X0CV65-F1
#
_entry.id   AF-A0A9X0CV65-F1
#
_cell.length_a   1.000
_cell.length_b   1.000
_cell.length_c   1.000
_cell.angle_alpha   90.00
_cell.angle_beta   90.00
_cell.angle_gamma   90.00
#
_symmetry.space_group_name_H-M   'P 1'
#
loop_
_entity.id
_entity.type
_entity.pdbx_description
1 polymer ?
#
loop_
_entity_poly.entity_id
_entity_poly.type
_entity_poly.pdbx_seq_one_letter_code
_entity_poly.pdbx_strand_id
1 'polypeptide(L)'
;MKPLEKHILDKRLKDFMEEFIPVDLLPHLSCLLKTDKEAIEASQRNDGPTRANSVLVDRIKRRDKGFQEFVQALRKCGNEHTALLLDPYYNYPVDATNDEVADADGSGLGFKKIGTAIDVTIEGNLLPPAENSEEQPESCSELETYLADLFKAPSSAQSKKLRRDLQEHLPQGAVFVNTAKGSIISTFRLCSEDAAKKLWLMYSEGKFQTMLQEVLVENTLKEHKKVPEKPVELKLSLGQDRFNQIQKKLAEIESEQEFDSLLMSGKEEGSAGDDEAVPEIEIDIPPGNRCIPETR
;
A
#
# COMPACT_ATOMS: atom_id res chain seq x y z
N MET A 1 9.24 -2.64 21.08
CA MET A 1 9.32 -2.94 19.63
C MET A 1 10.20 -4.14 19.37
N LYS A 2 9.64 -5.17 18.71
CA LYS A 2 10.24 -6.47 18.34
C LYS A 2 11.29 -6.36 17.21
N PRO A 3 12.12 -7.39 16.98
CA PRO A 3 13.05 -7.42 15.84
C PRO A 3 12.36 -7.32 14.47
N LEU A 4 11.25 -8.04 14.28
CA LEU A 4 10.47 -8.04 13.03
C LEU A 4 9.90 -6.65 12.69
N GLU A 5 9.31 -5.96 13.68
CA GLU A 5 8.79 -4.59 13.53
C GLU A 5 9.89 -3.60 13.08
N LYS A 6 11.11 -3.72 13.64
CA LYS A 6 12.28 -2.92 13.23
C LYS A 6 12.70 -3.24 11.79
N HIS A 7 12.74 -4.52 11.43
CA HIS A 7 13.09 -4.96 10.08
C HIS A 7 12.09 -4.48 9.03
N ILE A 8 10.78 -4.51 9.33
CA ILE A 8 9.73 -3.96 8.46
C ILE A 8 9.97 -2.47 8.21
N LEU A 9 10.21 -1.69 9.27
CA LEU A 9 10.51 -0.25 9.15
C LEU A 9 11.77 0.00 8.31
N ASP A 10 12.84 -0.76 8.51
CA ASP A 10 14.10 -0.59 7.77
C ASP A 10 14.00 -1.04 6.30
N LYS A 11 13.31 -2.15 6.02
CA LYS A 11 13.07 -2.70 4.66
C LYS A 11 12.21 -1.75 3.82
N ARG A 12 11.29 -1.01 4.45
CA ARG A 12 10.22 -0.24 3.79
C ARG A 12 10.29 1.30 3.96
N LEU A 13 11.19 1.86 4.78
CA LEU A 13 11.32 3.33 5.00
C LEU A 13 11.41 4.13 3.69
N LYS A 14 12.23 3.65 2.74
CA LYS A 14 12.43 4.24 1.42
C LYS A 14 11.12 4.36 0.61
N ASP A 15 10.14 3.50 0.89
CA ASP A 15 8.92 3.35 0.11
C ASP A 15 7.84 4.35 0.53
N PHE A 16 7.97 4.96 1.72
CA PHE A 16 6.99 5.91 2.28
C PHE A 16 7.56 7.26 2.75
N MET A 17 8.88 7.48 2.67
CA MET A 17 9.53 8.66 3.26
C MET A 17 9.05 10.03 2.72
N GLU A 18 8.29 10.08 1.62
CA GLU A 18 7.73 11.31 1.03
C GLU A 18 6.18 11.36 1.06
N GLU A 19 5.50 10.33 1.57
CA GLU A 19 4.05 10.18 1.46
C GLU A 19 3.25 11.04 2.46
N PHE A 20 3.83 11.37 3.62
CA PHE A 20 3.17 12.08 4.70
C PHE A 20 4.09 13.10 5.40
N ILE A 21 3.48 14.03 6.13
CA ILE A 21 4.16 15.07 6.91
C ILE A 21 4.37 14.53 8.34
N PRO A 22 5.61 14.38 8.85
CA PRO A 22 5.86 13.73 10.14
C PRO A 22 5.26 14.49 11.34
N VAL A 23 5.21 15.82 11.28
CA VAL A 23 4.63 16.66 12.35
C VAL A 23 3.13 16.39 12.55
N ASP A 24 2.38 16.05 11.50
CA ASP A 24 0.94 15.71 11.58
C ASP A 24 0.68 14.51 12.52
N LEU A 25 1.63 13.57 12.62
CA LEU A 25 1.49 12.34 13.40
C LEU A 25 1.79 12.55 14.89
N LEU A 26 2.55 13.59 15.26
CA LEU A 26 3.05 13.81 16.61
C LEU A 26 1.97 13.89 17.71
N PRO A 27 0.74 14.38 17.48
CA PRO A 27 -0.35 14.32 18.47
C PRO A 27 -0.79 12.89 18.83
N HIS A 28 -0.66 11.94 17.89
CA HIS A 28 -1.12 10.56 18.05
C HIS A 28 -0.02 9.59 18.51
N LEU A 29 1.23 10.04 18.54
CA LEU A 29 2.40 9.29 19.00
C LEU A 29 2.66 9.59 20.48
N SER A 30 2.06 8.82 21.37
CA SER A 30 2.23 8.95 22.83
C SER A 30 3.54 8.34 23.32
N CYS A 31 4.07 7.34 22.62
CA CYS A 31 5.35 6.70 22.90
C CYS A 31 6.58 7.63 22.75
N LEU A 32 6.46 8.76 22.04
CA LEU A 32 7.56 9.70 21.80
C LEU A 32 7.70 10.72 22.94
N LEU A 33 8.93 10.90 23.45
CA LEU A 33 9.24 11.94 24.42
C LEU A 33 9.17 13.34 23.80
N LYS A 34 8.98 14.39 24.62
CA LYS A 34 8.98 15.79 24.17
C LYS A 34 10.22 16.13 23.32
N THR A 35 11.38 15.66 23.75
CA THR A 35 12.67 15.83 23.04
C THR A 35 12.78 15.06 21.73
N ASP A 36 12.00 13.99 21.54
CA ASP A 36 11.88 13.33 20.24
C ASP A 36 11.05 14.21 19.29
N LYS A 37 9.90 14.73 19.77
CA LYS A 37 8.98 15.58 18.99
C LYS A 37 9.65 16.88 18.56
N GLU A 38 10.33 17.56 19.48
CA GLU A 38 11.14 18.77 19.21
C GLU A 38 12.22 18.53 18.14
N ALA A 39 12.88 17.35 18.15
CA ALA A 39 13.89 17.01 17.15
C ALA A 39 13.28 16.72 15.76
N ILE A 40 12.09 16.12 15.70
CA ILE A 40 11.34 15.87 14.46
C ILE A 40 10.82 17.18 13.86
N GLU A 41 10.26 18.07 14.69
CA GLU A 41 9.84 19.42 14.28
C GLU A 41 11.02 20.26 13.77
N ALA A 42 12.16 20.21 14.45
CA ALA A 42 13.38 20.92 14.05
C ALA A 42 13.91 20.40 12.71
N SER A 43 13.96 19.08 12.51
CA SER A 43 14.39 18.50 11.23
C SER A 43 13.38 18.80 10.11
N GLN A 44 12.07 18.81 10.37
CA GLN A 44 11.09 19.19 9.35
C GLN A 44 11.23 20.65 8.92
N ARG A 45 11.56 21.54 9.87
CA ARG A 45 11.78 22.97 9.63
C ARG A 45 13.08 23.28 8.87
N ASN A 46 14.14 22.51 9.14
CA ASN A 46 15.49 22.78 8.61
C ASN A 46 15.82 21.96 7.36
N ASP A 47 15.43 20.68 7.36
CA ASP A 47 15.84 19.66 6.39
C ASP A 47 14.67 19.13 5.52
N GLY A 48 13.43 19.53 5.85
CA GLY A 48 12.20 19.14 5.15
C GLY A 48 11.57 17.82 5.61
N PRO A 49 10.33 17.51 5.14
CA PRO A 49 9.56 16.34 5.59
C PRO A 49 10.28 15.00 5.38
N THR A 50 10.93 14.81 4.22
CA THR A 50 11.62 13.58 3.85
C THR A 50 12.72 13.18 4.84
N ARG A 51 13.51 14.16 5.31
CA ARG A 51 14.56 13.94 6.32
C ARG A 51 13.96 13.74 7.71
N ALA A 52 12.93 14.52 8.05
CA ALA A 52 12.22 14.37 9.32
C ALA A 52 11.50 13.01 9.45
N ASN A 53 11.04 12.41 8.34
CA ASN A 53 10.46 11.06 8.32
C ASN A 53 11.51 9.98 8.68
N SER A 54 12.75 10.15 8.24
CA SER A 54 13.87 9.31 8.72
C SER A 54 14.06 9.47 10.23
N VAL A 55 14.14 10.71 10.75
CA VAL A 55 14.31 10.99 12.19
C VAL A 55 13.16 10.43 13.03
N LEU A 56 11.92 10.54 12.54
CA LEU A 56 10.71 10.03 13.16
C LEU A 56 10.78 8.50 13.35
N VAL A 57 11.06 7.74 12.28
CA VAL A 57 11.21 6.28 12.34
C VAL A 57 12.38 5.89 13.25
N ASP A 58 13.48 6.63 13.18
CA ASP A 58 14.66 6.41 14.01
C ASP A 58 14.39 6.62 15.52
N ARG A 59 13.39 7.43 15.89
CA ARG A 59 12.91 7.56 17.28
C ARG A 59 11.89 6.50 17.64
N ILE A 60 10.92 6.22 16.78
CA ILE A 60 9.91 5.16 16.95
C ILE A 60 10.57 3.80 17.23
N LYS A 61 11.66 3.45 16.51
CA LYS A 61 12.44 2.22 16.72
C LYS A 61 13.06 2.05 18.12
N ARG A 62 13.13 3.13 18.92
CA ARG A 62 13.71 3.17 20.27
C ARG A 62 12.67 3.11 21.38
N ARG A 63 11.37 3.13 21.03
CA ARG A 63 10.26 3.14 22.00
C ARG A 63 9.57 1.78 22.07
N ASP A 64 8.94 1.49 23.20
CA ASP A 64 7.98 0.40 23.23
C ASP A 64 6.66 0.81 22.57
N LYS A 65 5.93 -0.17 22.03
CA LYS A 65 4.70 -0.01 21.21
C LYS A 65 4.79 0.93 19.99
N GLY A 66 5.96 1.50 19.72
CA GLY A 66 6.15 2.52 18.69
C GLY A 66 5.75 2.11 17.28
N PHE A 67 5.81 0.82 16.93
CA PHE A 67 5.29 0.32 15.65
C PHE A 67 3.77 0.45 15.58
N GLN A 68 3.07 -0.11 16.58
CA GLN A 68 1.62 -0.08 16.69
C GLN A 68 1.09 1.36 16.75
N GLU A 69 1.71 2.24 17.55
CA GLU A 69 1.34 3.65 17.61
C GLU A 69 1.61 4.40 16.30
N PHE A 70 2.69 4.08 15.58
CA PHE A 70 2.99 4.69 14.27
C PHE A 70 1.98 4.31 13.20
N VAL A 71 1.64 3.03 13.06
CA VAL A 71 0.63 2.60 12.08
C VAL A 71 -0.75 3.16 12.47
N GLN A 72 -1.11 3.19 13.75
CA GLN A 72 -2.35 3.84 14.20
C GLN A 72 -2.35 5.36 13.95
N ALA A 73 -1.22 6.06 14.13
CA ALA A 73 -1.10 7.48 13.84
C ALA A 73 -1.26 7.76 12.34
N LEU A 74 -0.62 6.95 11.48
CA LEU A 74 -0.79 7.04 10.02
C LEU A 74 -2.26 6.94 9.62
N ARG A 75 -2.98 5.92 10.11
CA ARG A 75 -4.43 5.76 9.88
C ARG A 75 -5.24 6.95 10.43
N LYS A 76 -5.02 7.35 11.69
CA LYS A 76 -5.74 8.50 12.32
C LYS A 76 -5.53 9.84 11.60
N CYS A 77 -4.41 10.02 10.90
CA CYS A 77 -4.08 11.23 10.15
C CYS A 77 -4.44 11.14 8.65
N GLY A 78 -5.17 10.12 8.21
CA GLY A 78 -5.58 9.96 6.80
C GLY A 78 -4.46 9.49 5.87
N ASN A 79 -3.46 8.75 6.37
CA ASN A 79 -2.34 8.21 5.59
C ASN A 79 -2.42 6.67 5.48
N GLU A 80 -3.62 6.14 5.22
CA GLU A 80 -3.93 4.70 5.17
C GLU A 80 -3.09 3.98 4.11
N HIS A 81 -2.82 4.63 2.97
CA HIS A 81 -1.96 4.11 1.90
C HIS A 81 -0.54 3.80 2.39
N THR A 82 0.00 4.61 3.30
CA THR A 82 1.28 4.33 3.96
C THR A 82 1.14 3.26 5.05
N ALA A 83 0.01 3.24 5.78
CA ALA A 83 -0.23 2.22 6.80
C ALA A 83 -0.30 0.80 6.19
N LEU A 84 -0.90 0.64 5.00
CA LEU A 84 -0.87 -0.61 4.23
C LEU A 84 0.55 -1.09 3.89
N LEU A 85 1.49 -0.16 3.65
CA LEU A 85 2.89 -0.54 3.40
C LEU A 85 3.58 -1.14 4.63
N LEU A 86 3.06 -0.93 5.84
CA LEU A 86 3.64 -1.45 7.08
C LEU A 86 2.92 -2.70 7.59
N ASP A 87 1.59 -2.70 7.44
CA ASP A 87 0.67 -3.56 8.19
C ASP A 87 -0.61 -3.81 7.36
N PRO A 88 -0.57 -4.72 6.37
CA PRO A 88 -1.69 -4.94 5.43
C PRO A 88 -2.95 -5.51 6.10
N TYR A 89 -2.76 -6.43 7.05
CA TYR A 89 -3.79 -7.33 7.58
C TYR A 89 -4.56 -6.79 8.80
N TYR A 90 -4.35 -5.53 9.19
CA TYR A 90 -4.97 -4.98 10.39
C TYR A 90 -6.41 -4.55 10.12
N ASN A 91 -7.34 -5.44 10.43
CA ASN A 91 -8.77 -5.22 10.31
C ASN A 91 -9.23 -3.95 11.05
N TYR A 92 -9.94 -3.09 10.32
CA TYR A 92 -11.19 -2.55 10.85
C TYR A 92 -12.26 -3.63 10.63
N PRO A 93 -13.14 -3.94 11.59
CA PRO A 93 -14.06 -5.07 11.45
C PRO A 93 -15.16 -4.77 10.42
N VAL A 94 -15.11 -5.47 9.28
CA VAL A 94 -16.22 -5.71 8.36
C VAL A 94 -16.18 -7.19 8.01
N ASP A 95 -17.31 -7.89 8.06
CA ASP A 95 -17.37 -9.35 8.03
C ASP A 95 -17.24 -9.99 6.63
N ALA A 96 -17.10 -11.33 6.62
CA ALA A 96 -17.32 -12.29 5.51
C ALA A 96 -16.12 -12.82 4.66
N THR A 97 -15.58 -13.96 5.10
CA THR A 97 -15.44 -15.26 4.39
C THR A 97 -14.89 -15.37 2.94
N ASN A 98 -13.75 -16.10 2.81
CA ASN A 98 -13.52 -17.30 1.97
C ASN A 98 -14.04 -17.40 0.50
N ASP A 99 -13.15 -17.55 -0.50
CA ASP A 99 -12.67 -18.84 -1.06
C ASP A 99 -11.74 -18.68 -2.31
N GLU A 100 -11.20 -19.80 -2.84
CA GLU A 100 -10.18 -19.94 -3.93
C GLU A 100 -10.71 -19.65 -5.39
N VAL A 101 -10.05 -19.82 -6.55
CA VAL A 101 -8.88 -20.61 -7.06
C VAL A 101 -8.12 -19.81 -8.18
N ALA A 102 -7.07 -20.39 -8.80
CA ALA A 102 -6.16 -19.79 -9.80
C ALA A 102 -6.26 -20.37 -11.25
N ASP A 103 -5.67 -19.69 -12.26
CA ASP A 103 -4.50 -20.20 -13.03
C ASP A 103 -3.85 -19.09 -13.95
N ALA A 104 -2.81 -19.43 -14.73
CA ALA A 104 -1.88 -18.53 -15.45
C ALA A 104 -2.20 -18.25 -16.97
N ASP A 105 -1.46 -17.46 -17.78
CA ASP A 105 -0.13 -16.82 -17.63
C ASP A 105 0.13 -15.61 -18.57
N GLY A 106 1.22 -14.86 -18.32
CA GLY A 106 2.16 -14.41 -19.37
C GLY A 106 1.87 -13.21 -20.30
N SER A 107 2.08 -11.97 -19.84
CA SER A 107 2.80 -10.89 -20.59
C SER A 107 3.03 -9.66 -19.68
N GLY A 108 3.86 -8.69 -20.09
CA GLY A 108 4.35 -7.61 -19.20
C GLY A 108 3.82 -6.20 -19.51
N LEU A 109 4.24 -5.23 -18.69
CA LEU A 109 3.77 -3.83 -18.56
C LEU A 109 2.42 -3.73 -17.79
N GLY A 110 2.27 -2.90 -16.74
CA GLY A 110 3.25 -2.06 -16.04
C GLY A 110 2.64 -1.50 -14.74
N PHE A 111 3.10 -1.99 -13.60
CA PHE A 111 2.63 -1.65 -12.24
C PHE A 111 3.84 -1.53 -11.31
N LYS A 112 3.70 -0.83 -10.17
CA LYS A 112 4.82 -0.60 -9.24
C LYS A 112 4.59 -1.36 -7.93
N LYS A 113 5.41 -2.39 -7.65
CA LYS A 113 5.54 -2.99 -6.31
C LYS A 113 6.18 -1.95 -5.38
N ILE A 114 5.51 -1.64 -4.27
CA ILE A 114 5.96 -0.70 -3.24
C ILE A 114 5.82 -1.44 -1.90
N GLY A 115 6.93 -1.73 -1.22
CA GLY A 115 6.93 -2.58 -0.04
C GLY A 115 6.24 -3.93 -0.28
N THR A 116 5.03 -4.06 0.27
CA THR A 116 4.14 -5.24 0.18
C THR A 116 2.79 -4.93 -0.48
N ALA A 117 2.73 -3.85 -1.26
CA ALA A 117 1.55 -3.42 -2.00
C ALA A 117 1.90 -3.16 -3.48
N ILE A 118 0.89 -2.98 -4.32
CA ILE A 118 1.02 -2.57 -5.71
C ILE A 118 0.23 -1.29 -5.95
N ASP A 119 0.88 -0.29 -6.55
CA ASP A 119 0.23 0.93 -7.01
C ASP A 119 -0.31 0.74 -8.43
N VAL A 120 -1.61 0.99 -8.59
CA VAL A 120 -2.40 0.83 -9.80
C VAL A 120 -2.91 2.20 -10.23
N THR A 121 -2.36 2.74 -11.31
CA THR A 121 -2.87 3.97 -11.94
C THR A 121 -4.05 3.66 -12.84
N ILE A 122 -5.18 4.35 -12.65
CA ILE A 122 -6.38 4.21 -13.48
C ILE A 122 -6.59 5.54 -14.21
N GLU A 123 -6.67 5.50 -15.53
CA GLU A 123 -6.79 6.71 -16.35
C GLU A 123 -8.27 7.09 -16.51
N GLY A 124 -8.62 8.30 -16.09
CA GLY A 124 -9.94 8.90 -16.25
C GLY A 124 -9.90 10.13 -17.16
N ASN A 125 -10.84 10.18 -18.10
CA ASN A 125 -11.08 11.35 -18.96
C ASN A 125 -12.52 11.84 -18.78
N LEU A 126 -12.72 13.16 -18.84
CA LEU A 126 -14.04 13.79 -18.83
C LEU A 126 -14.53 13.98 -20.27
N LEU A 127 -15.74 13.51 -20.54
CA LEU A 127 -16.43 13.71 -21.82
C LEU A 127 -17.70 14.57 -21.62
N PRO A 128 -18.10 15.38 -22.61
CA PRO A 128 -19.43 15.99 -22.63
C PRO A 128 -20.51 14.91 -22.84
N PRO A 129 -21.78 15.16 -22.46
CA PRO A 129 -22.82 14.16 -22.53
C PRO A 129 -23.36 14.07 -23.96
N ALA A 130 -23.05 12.96 -24.64
CA ALA A 130 -23.61 12.58 -25.94
C ALA A 130 -23.43 13.58 -27.11
N GLU A 131 -22.19 14.00 -27.38
CA GLU A 131 -21.81 14.59 -28.68
C GLU A 131 -20.76 13.72 -29.38
N ASN A 132 -20.99 13.37 -30.65
CA ASN A 132 -20.07 12.57 -31.48
C ASN A 132 -18.97 13.47 -32.11
N SER A 133 -18.30 14.29 -31.30
CA SER A 133 -17.19 15.14 -31.72
C SER A 133 -15.85 14.50 -31.34
N GLU A 134 -14.92 14.41 -32.30
CA GLU A 134 -13.56 13.90 -32.05
C GLU A 134 -12.69 14.89 -31.25
N GLU A 135 -13.17 16.12 -31.06
CA GLU A 135 -12.54 17.15 -30.23
C GLU A 135 -13.09 17.10 -28.79
N GLN A 136 -12.21 16.89 -27.81
CA GLN A 136 -12.52 17.22 -26.41
C GLN A 136 -12.63 18.75 -26.29
N PRO A 137 -13.71 19.30 -25.71
CA PRO A 137 -13.80 20.74 -25.46
C PRO A 137 -12.77 21.15 -24.39
N GLU A 138 -12.14 22.32 -24.56
CA GLU A 138 -11.09 22.83 -23.65
C GLU A 138 -11.54 22.87 -22.17
N SER A 139 -12.83 23.06 -21.91
CA SER A 139 -13.41 23.01 -20.56
C SER A 139 -13.27 21.65 -19.87
N CYS A 140 -13.21 20.53 -20.60
CA CYS A 140 -12.98 19.21 -20.02
C CYS A 140 -11.52 19.04 -19.60
N SER A 141 -10.55 19.39 -20.44
CA SER A 141 -9.12 19.27 -20.11
C SER A 141 -8.66 20.28 -19.04
N GLU A 142 -9.30 21.46 -18.94
CA GLU A 142 -9.14 22.36 -17.80
C GLU A 142 -9.64 21.73 -16.48
N LEU A 143 -10.81 21.06 -16.50
CA LEU A 143 -11.37 20.40 -15.31
C LEU A 143 -10.57 19.16 -14.91
N GLU A 144 -10.14 18.35 -15.88
CA GLU A 144 -9.20 17.24 -15.66
C GLU A 144 -7.91 17.74 -15.01
N THR A 145 -7.28 18.78 -15.57
CA THR A 145 -6.06 19.40 -15.02
C THR A 145 -6.30 19.95 -13.61
N TYR A 146 -7.47 20.56 -13.36
CA TYR A 146 -7.82 21.09 -12.05
C TYR A 146 -7.93 19.99 -10.98
N LEU A 147 -8.66 18.91 -11.26
CA LEU A 147 -8.79 17.76 -10.36
C LEU A 147 -7.44 17.05 -10.18
N ALA A 148 -6.68 16.91 -11.27
CA ALA A 148 -5.36 16.30 -11.33
C ALA A 148 -4.31 17.01 -10.45
N ASP A 149 -4.20 18.35 -10.49
CA ASP A 149 -3.26 19.08 -9.62
C ASP A 149 -3.82 19.24 -8.17
N LEU A 150 -5.14 19.16 -7.93
CA LEU A 150 -5.76 19.28 -6.60
C LEU A 150 -5.43 18.10 -5.66
N PHE A 151 -5.49 16.86 -6.17
CA PHE A 151 -5.25 15.63 -5.40
C PHE A 151 -3.84 15.04 -5.61
N LYS A 152 -2.95 15.82 -6.22
CA LYS A 152 -1.61 15.38 -6.65
C LYS A 152 -0.67 14.96 -5.53
N ALA A 153 -0.71 15.67 -4.41
CA ALA A 153 0.12 15.39 -3.24
C ALA A 153 -0.65 14.44 -2.30
N PRO A 154 -0.17 13.22 -2.02
CA PRO A 154 -0.90 12.25 -1.19
C PRO A 154 -1.10 12.72 0.26
N SER A 155 -0.21 13.60 0.73
CA SER A 155 -0.20 14.22 2.06
C SER A 155 -1.12 15.44 2.22
N SER A 156 -1.72 15.96 1.14
CA SER A 156 -2.56 17.17 1.21
C SER A 156 -3.86 16.94 1.99
N ALA A 157 -4.45 18.02 2.53
CA ALA A 157 -5.73 17.94 3.22
C ALA A 157 -6.86 17.47 2.28
N GLN A 158 -6.79 17.85 1.00
CA GLN A 158 -7.70 17.45 -0.06
C GLN A 158 -7.60 15.95 -0.33
N SER A 159 -6.39 15.42 -0.52
CA SER A 159 -6.15 13.98 -0.72
C SER A 159 -6.55 13.16 0.51
N LYS A 160 -6.27 13.65 1.72
CA LYS A 160 -6.72 13.03 3.00
C LYS A 160 -8.25 13.11 3.21
N LYS A 161 -8.95 14.06 2.59
CA LYS A 161 -10.42 14.09 2.55
C LYS A 161 -10.92 13.05 1.55
N LEU A 162 -10.59 13.23 0.27
CA LEU A 162 -11.00 12.34 -0.82
C LEU A 162 -10.70 10.87 -0.53
N ARG A 163 -9.55 10.55 0.06
CA ARG A 163 -9.18 9.18 0.48
C ARG A 163 -10.19 8.56 1.44
N ARG A 164 -10.70 9.32 2.42
CA ARG A 164 -11.72 8.83 3.37
C ARG A 164 -13.08 8.69 2.71
N ASP A 165 -13.48 9.72 1.96
CA ASP A 165 -14.75 9.76 1.23
C ASP A 165 -14.84 8.59 0.21
N LEU A 166 -13.72 8.21 -0.44
CA LEU A 166 -13.62 7.02 -1.30
C LEU A 166 -13.57 5.70 -0.51
N GLN A 167 -13.02 5.69 0.71
CA GLN A 167 -12.84 4.46 1.50
C GLN A 167 -14.16 3.85 1.97
N GLU A 168 -15.23 4.65 2.04
CA GLU A 168 -16.60 4.16 2.31
C GLU A 168 -17.15 3.25 1.19
N HIS A 169 -16.52 3.27 0.00
CA HIS A 169 -16.94 2.50 -1.17
C HIS A 169 -15.87 1.51 -1.69
N LEU A 170 -14.58 1.77 -1.44
CA LEU A 170 -13.49 0.88 -1.86
C LEU A 170 -13.46 -0.42 -1.02
N PRO A 171 -13.07 -1.57 -1.63
CA PRO A 171 -12.90 -2.81 -0.87
C PRO A 171 -11.75 -2.69 0.14
N GLN A 172 -11.83 -3.47 1.23
CA GLN A 172 -10.73 -3.59 2.19
C GLN A 172 -9.43 -3.97 1.47
N GLY A 173 -8.34 -3.29 1.80
CA GLY A 173 -7.04 -3.47 1.16
C GLY A 173 -6.83 -2.64 -0.12
N ALA A 174 -7.83 -1.86 -0.58
CA ALA A 174 -7.69 -0.86 -1.62
C ALA A 174 -7.83 0.57 -1.06
N VAL A 175 -6.86 1.44 -1.33
CA VAL A 175 -6.82 2.84 -0.84
C VAL A 175 -6.41 3.80 -1.96
N PHE A 176 -7.09 4.95 -2.08
CA PHE A 176 -6.66 6.03 -2.99
C PHE A 176 -5.36 6.71 -2.50
N VAL A 177 -4.37 6.84 -3.38
CA VAL A 177 -3.08 7.49 -3.08
C VAL A 177 -3.13 8.96 -3.51
N ASN A 178 -3.19 9.24 -4.81
CA ASN A 178 -3.13 10.58 -5.39
C ASN A 178 -3.56 10.58 -6.86
N THR A 179 -3.62 11.75 -7.48
CA THR A 179 -3.65 11.93 -8.94
C THR A 179 -2.26 12.25 -9.52
N ALA A 180 -2.01 11.89 -10.78
CA ALA A 180 -0.88 12.44 -11.55
C ALA A 180 -1.28 13.78 -12.22
N LYS A 181 -0.31 14.55 -12.72
CA LYS A 181 -0.58 15.85 -13.39
C LYS A 181 -1.00 15.65 -14.86
N GLY A 182 -2.06 16.35 -15.28
CA GLY A 182 -2.37 16.62 -16.69
C GLY A 182 -3.64 15.92 -17.22
N SER A 183 -4.07 14.85 -16.55
CA SER A 183 -5.36 14.18 -16.73
C SER A 183 -5.70 13.42 -15.44
N ILE A 184 -6.90 12.85 -15.32
CA ILE A 184 -7.36 12.20 -14.06
C ILE A 184 -6.79 10.79 -13.93
N ILE A 185 -5.46 10.68 -13.93
CA ILE A 185 -4.73 9.44 -13.65
C ILE A 185 -4.72 9.23 -12.14
N SER A 186 -5.64 8.41 -11.64
CA SER A 186 -5.83 8.17 -10.20
C SER A 186 -5.08 6.93 -9.75
N THR A 187 -4.18 7.07 -8.78
CA THR A 187 -3.40 5.97 -8.21
C THR A 187 -4.15 5.34 -7.04
N PHE A 188 -4.38 4.02 -7.10
CA PHE A 188 -4.92 3.21 -6.00
C PHE A 188 -3.87 2.19 -5.57
N ARG A 189 -3.64 2.09 -4.26
CA ARG A 189 -2.74 1.10 -3.66
C ARG A 189 -3.53 -0.11 -3.23
N LEU A 190 -3.13 -1.29 -3.70
CA LEU A 190 -3.72 -2.59 -3.35
C LEU A 190 -2.73 -3.40 -2.53
N CYS A 191 -3.16 -4.01 -1.44
CA CYS A 191 -2.30 -4.85 -0.58
C CYS A 191 -2.68 -6.34 -0.52
N SER A 192 -3.75 -6.75 -1.21
CA SER A 192 -4.16 -8.16 -1.30
C SER A 192 -4.80 -8.49 -2.66
N GLU A 193 -4.72 -9.75 -3.07
CA GLU A 193 -5.37 -10.27 -4.27
C GLU A 193 -6.90 -10.13 -4.18
N ASP A 194 -7.49 -10.32 -3.00
CA ASP A 194 -8.91 -10.11 -2.74
C ASP A 194 -9.35 -8.65 -2.98
N ALA A 195 -8.59 -7.68 -2.47
CA ALA A 195 -8.85 -6.25 -2.72
C ALA A 195 -8.86 -5.94 -4.22
N ALA A 196 -7.95 -6.59 -4.96
CA ALA A 196 -7.89 -6.49 -6.40
C ALA A 196 -9.11 -7.16 -7.07
N LYS A 197 -9.41 -8.42 -6.76
CA LYS A 197 -10.59 -9.16 -7.27
C LYS A 197 -11.89 -8.37 -7.09
N LYS A 198 -12.12 -7.79 -5.90
CA LYS A 198 -13.28 -6.95 -5.60
C LYS A 198 -13.29 -5.63 -6.38
N LEU A 199 -12.15 -4.96 -6.52
CA LEU A 199 -12.04 -3.71 -7.29
C LEU A 199 -12.31 -3.92 -8.79
N TRP A 200 -11.82 -5.03 -9.37
CA TRP A 200 -12.12 -5.37 -10.77
C TRP A 200 -13.60 -5.67 -10.99
N LEU A 201 -14.24 -6.39 -10.06
CA LEU A 201 -15.68 -6.64 -10.12
C LEU A 201 -16.45 -5.31 -10.16
N MET A 202 -16.16 -4.38 -9.23
CA MET A 202 -16.77 -3.04 -9.21
C MET A 202 -16.54 -2.24 -10.51
N TYR A 203 -15.37 -2.40 -11.16
CA TYR A 203 -15.11 -1.78 -12.48
C TYR A 203 -15.96 -2.42 -13.58
N SER A 204 -15.98 -3.75 -13.65
CA SER A 204 -16.74 -4.50 -14.67
C SER A 204 -18.26 -4.28 -14.58
N GLU A 205 -18.79 -4.04 -13.37
CA GLU A 205 -20.19 -3.68 -13.12
C GLU A 205 -20.47 -2.17 -13.30
N GLY A 206 -19.49 -1.36 -13.69
CA GLY A 206 -19.60 0.10 -13.82
C GLY A 206 -19.65 0.89 -12.50
N LYS A 207 -19.95 0.23 -11.37
CA LYS A 207 -20.06 0.83 -10.02
C LYS A 207 -18.86 1.71 -9.65
N PHE A 208 -17.64 1.28 -10.00
CA PHE A 208 -16.42 2.03 -9.74
C PHE A 208 -16.37 3.36 -10.51
N GLN A 209 -16.86 3.40 -11.75
CA GLN A 209 -16.95 4.63 -12.54
C GLN A 209 -18.00 5.58 -11.99
N THR A 210 -19.18 5.08 -11.59
CA THR A 210 -20.21 5.88 -10.91
C THR A 210 -19.70 6.48 -9.61
N MET A 211 -18.95 5.70 -8.82
CA MET A 211 -18.37 6.13 -7.55
C MET A 211 -17.30 7.22 -7.75
N LEU A 212 -16.39 7.09 -8.73
CA LEU A 212 -15.41 8.16 -9.02
C LEU A 212 -16.05 9.39 -9.69
N GLN A 213 -17.09 9.21 -10.51
CA GLN A 213 -17.91 10.33 -11.02
C GLN A 213 -18.51 11.14 -9.87
N GLU A 214 -19.15 10.48 -8.91
CA GLU A 214 -19.79 11.17 -7.79
C GLU A 214 -18.76 11.80 -6.83
N VAL A 215 -17.80 11.01 -6.33
CA VAL A 215 -16.93 11.44 -5.23
C VAL A 215 -15.76 12.28 -5.71
N LEU A 216 -15.04 11.86 -6.75
CA LEU A 216 -13.83 12.55 -7.22
C LEU A 216 -14.17 13.76 -8.10
N VAL A 217 -15.14 13.64 -9.03
CA VAL A 217 -15.50 14.72 -9.95
C VAL A 217 -16.58 15.61 -9.35
N GLU A 218 -17.80 15.10 -9.20
CA GLU A 218 -18.95 15.96 -8.93
C GLU A 218 -18.91 16.62 -7.55
N ASN A 219 -18.65 15.87 -6.49
CA ASN A 219 -18.66 16.42 -5.12
C ASN A 219 -17.53 17.43 -4.91
N THR A 220 -16.35 17.19 -5.49
CA THR A 220 -15.26 18.16 -5.56
C THR A 220 -15.68 19.45 -6.28
N LEU A 221 -16.26 19.35 -7.49
CA LEU A 221 -16.65 20.53 -8.28
C LEU A 221 -17.82 21.31 -7.64
N LYS A 222 -18.74 20.62 -6.95
CA LYS A 222 -19.81 21.23 -6.13
C LYS A 222 -19.22 22.02 -4.96
N GLU A 223 -18.33 21.40 -4.16
CA GLU A 223 -17.67 22.05 -3.01
C GLU A 223 -16.80 23.25 -3.43
N HIS A 224 -16.03 23.10 -4.51
CA HIS A 224 -15.13 24.12 -5.05
C HIS A 224 -15.83 25.16 -5.94
N LYS A 225 -17.16 25.10 -6.09
CA LYS A 225 -17.99 26.01 -6.92
C LYS A 225 -17.50 26.11 -8.38
N LYS A 226 -17.03 25.00 -8.92
CA LYS A 226 -16.55 24.82 -10.31
C LYS A 226 -17.45 23.86 -11.09
N VAL A 227 -18.75 23.87 -10.80
CA VAL A 227 -19.76 23.08 -11.53
C VAL A 227 -19.83 23.58 -12.99
N PRO A 228 -19.65 22.71 -14.00
CA PRO A 228 -19.68 23.11 -15.40
C PRO A 228 -21.12 23.40 -15.90
N GLU A 229 -21.22 24.19 -16.98
CA GLU A 229 -22.50 24.60 -17.58
C GLU A 229 -23.24 23.44 -18.28
N LYS A 230 -22.49 22.53 -18.91
CA LYS A 230 -22.96 21.21 -19.34
C LYS A 230 -22.53 20.17 -18.29
N PRO A 231 -23.29 19.08 -18.06
CA PRO A 231 -22.79 17.94 -17.31
C PRO A 231 -21.51 17.36 -17.93
N VAL A 232 -20.73 16.59 -17.16
CA VAL A 232 -19.56 15.85 -17.67
C VAL A 232 -19.60 14.41 -17.17
N GLU A 233 -19.20 13.46 -18.01
CA GLU A 233 -19.10 12.04 -17.68
C GLU A 233 -17.64 11.60 -17.62
N LEU A 234 -17.22 11.09 -16.46
CA LEU A 234 -15.95 10.39 -16.29
C LEU A 234 -16.01 9.04 -17.01
N LYS A 235 -15.11 8.80 -17.97
CA LYS A 235 -14.83 7.48 -18.54
C LYS A 235 -13.50 6.96 -18.01
N LEU A 236 -13.50 5.72 -17.51
CA LEU A 236 -12.31 5.08 -16.95
C LEU A 236 -11.73 4.01 -17.90
N SER A 237 -10.43 4.08 -18.15
CA SER A 237 -9.68 3.09 -18.92
C SER A 237 -8.91 2.14 -17.98
N LEU A 238 -9.29 0.86 -17.99
CA LEU A 238 -8.61 -0.19 -17.22
C LEU A 238 -8.63 -1.52 -18.00
N GLY A 239 -7.46 -1.93 -18.50
CA GLY A 239 -7.30 -3.19 -19.24
C GLY A 239 -7.34 -4.42 -18.32
N GLN A 240 -8.11 -5.44 -18.71
CA GLN A 240 -8.29 -6.68 -17.95
C GLN A 240 -6.97 -7.44 -17.73
N ASP A 241 -6.13 -7.57 -18.76
CA ASP A 241 -4.86 -8.31 -18.68
C ASP A 241 -3.89 -7.71 -17.65
N ARG A 242 -3.86 -6.38 -17.56
CA ARG A 242 -3.10 -5.65 -16.54
C ARG A 242 -3.63 -5.95 -15.14
N PHE A 243 -4.95 -6.08 -15.00
CA PHE A 243 -5.57 -6.37 -13.72
C PHE A 243 -5.29 -7.81 -13.26
N ASN A 244 -5.36 -8.78 -14.16
CA ASN A 244 -4.98 -10.17 -13.90
C ASN A 244 -3.50 -10.29 -13.47
N GLN A 245 -2.59 -9.52 -14.09
CA GLN A 245 -1.19 -9.43 -13.66
C GLN A 245 -1.05 -8.89 -12.23
N ILE A 246 -1.81 -7.85 -11.87
CA ILE A 246 -1.80 -7.25 -10.53
C ILE A 246 -2.28 -8.27 -9.48
N GLN A 247 -3.35 -9.01 -9.75
CA GLN A 247 -3.83 -10.10 -8.89
C GLN A 247 -2.74 -11.16 -8.66
N LYS A 248 -2.21 -11.77 -9.73
CA LYS A 248 -1.13 -12.78 -9.65
C LYS A 248 0.07 -12.27 -8.84
N LYS A 249 0.43 -11.00 -9.00
CA LYS A 249 1.57 -10.39 -8.30
C LYS A 249 1.27 -10.00 -6.85
N LEU A 250 0.01 -9.78 -6.46
CA LEU A 250 -0.38 -9.63 -5.06
C LEU A 250 -0.36 -10.99 -4.34
N ALA A 251 -0.90 -12.05 -4.97
CA ALA A 251 -0.83 -13.41 -4.42
C ALA A 251 0.62 -13.88 -4.18
N GLU A 252 1.54 -13.59 -5.11
CA GLU A 252 2.99 -13.80 -4.90
C GLU A 252 3.53 -13.04 -3.68
N ILE A 253 3.12 -11.77 -3.50
CA ILE A 253 3.55 -10.90 -2.38
C ILE A 253 2.95 -11.31 -1.03
N GLU A 254 1.75 -11.88 -1.02
CA GLU A 254 1.09 -12.39 0.18
C GLU A 254 1.79 -13.69 0.63
N SER A 255 2.04 -14.62 -0.29
CA SER A 255 2.79 -15.85 0.00
C SER A 255 4.24 -15.58 0.43
N GLU A 256 4.93 -14.59 -0.18
CA GLU A 256 6.23 -14.08 0.30
C GLU A 256 6.18 -13.66 1.78
N GLN A 257 5.10 -12.99 2.21
CA GLN A 257 4.96 -12.47 3.57
C GLN A 257 4.61 -13.54 4.60
N GLU A 258 3.75 -14.50 4.27
CA GLU A 258 3.45 -15.64 5.13
C GLU A 258 4.72 -16.46 5.41
N PHE A 259 5.54 -16.68 4.38
CA PHE A 259 6.82 -17.40 4.50
C PHE A 259 7.87 -16.61 5.31
N ASP A 260 8.03 -15.30 5.07
CA ASP A 260 8.87 -14.41 5.89
C ASP A 260 8.42 -14.44 7.38
N SER A 261 7.10 -14.49 7.63
CA SER A 261 6.51 -14.54 8.98
C SER A 261 6.77 -15.88 9.69
N LEU A 262 6.60 -17.01 8.99
CA LEU A 262 6.88 -18.35 9.51
C LEU A 262 8.37 -18.54 9.84
N LEU A 263 9.27 -18.11 8.95
CA LEU A 263 10.72 -18.19 9.18
C LEU A 263 11.24 -17.30 10.32
N MET A 264 10.51 -16.23 10.68
CA MET A 264 10.88 -15.31 11.74
C MET A 264 10.24 -15.66 13.09
N SER A 265 9.05 -16.27 13.10
CA SER A 265 8.42 -16.81 14.31
C SER A 265 9.08 -18.11 14.78
N GLY A 266 9.40 -19.03 13.86
CA GLY A 266 10.18 -20.25 14.12
C GLY A 266 11.63 -20.05 14.57
N LYS A 267 12.04 -18.80 14.85
CA LYS A 267 13.35 -18.44 15.43
C LYS A 267 13.25 -17.83 16.84
N GLU A 268 12.04 -17.59 17.37
CA GLU A 268 11.88 -17.14 18.76
C GLU A 268 11.86 -18.33 19.74
N GLU A 269 11.57 -19.56 19.29
CA GLU A 269 11.76 -20.81 20.06
C GLU A 269 13.20 -21.36 19.91
N GLY A 270 14.17 -20.66 20.51
CA GLY A 270 15.59 -21.04 20.39
C GLY A 270 16.54 -20.37 21.38
N SER A 271 16.05 -19.90 22.54
CA SER A 271 16.91 -19.26 23.56
C SER A 271 16.36 -19.39 24.98
N ALA A 272 16.16 -20.63 25.43
CA ALA A 272 16.29 -21.02 26.82
C ALA A 272 17.31 -22.16 26.86
N GLY A 273 18.29 -22.10 27.76
CA GLY A 273 19.36 -23.09 27.82
C GLY A 273 19.09 -24.15 28.88
N ASP A 274 19.41 -25.40 28.56
CA ASP A 274 19.68 -26.47 29.51
C ASP A 274 20.91 -27.25 28.99
N ASP A 275 21.84 -27.58 29.90
CA ASP A 275 22.95 -28.49 29.65
C ASP A 275 22.46 -29.94 29.86
N GLU A 276 22.09 -30.68 28.81
CA GLU A 276 22.13 -32.15 28.88
C GLU A 276 22.18 -32.86 27.50
N ALA A 277 22.88 -34.00 27.48
CA ALA A 277 22.90 -35.07 26.47
C ALA A 277 22.92 -34.70 24.97
N VAL A 278 24.11 -34.77 24.35
CA VAL A 278 24.23 -35.02 22.90
C VAL A 278 23.72 -36.44 22.60
N PRO A 279 22.74 -36.66 21.70
CA PRO A 279 22.41 -37.99 21.24
C PRO A 279 23.49 -38.51 20.28
N GLU A 280 24.10 -39.65 20.60
CA GLU A 280 25.01 -40.33 19.68
C GLU A 280 24.22 -40.84 18.46
N ILE A 281 24.57 -40.35 17.28
CA ILE A 281 24.00 -40.84 16.02
C ILE A 281 24.76 -42.11 15.63
N GLU A 282 24.17 -43.27 15.92
CA GLU A 282 24.62 -44.55 15.34
C GLU A 282 24.44 -44.52 13.82
N ILE A 283 25.54 -44.27 13.10
CA ILE A 283 25.59 -44.39 11.64
C ILE A 283 25.80 -45.87 11.32
N ASP A 284 24.70 -46.60 11.09
CA ASP A 284 24.73 -47.99 10.64
C ASP A 284 25.25 -48.06 9.18
N ILE A 285 26.48 -48.57 9.02
CA ILE A 285 27.16 -48.66 7.72
C ILE A 285 27.00 -50.08 7.16
N PRO A 286 26.25 -50.27 6.05
CA PRO A 286 26.04 -51.61 5.49
C PRO A 286 27.36 -52.21 4.95
N PRO A 287 27.58 -53.53 5.09
CA PRO A 287 28.87 -54.17 4.83
C PRO A 287 29.21 -54.24 3.33
N GLY A 288 30.01 -53.27 2.87
CA GLY A 288 30.65 -53.30 1.54
C GLY A 288 31.74 -54.38 1.45
N ASN A 289 31.79 -55.10 0.32
CA ASN A 289 32.62 -56.30 0.16
C ASN A 289 34.13 -56.04 0.18
N ARG A 290 34.87 -57.03 0.69
CA ARG A 290 36.34 -57.08 0.65
C ARG A 290 36.84 -57.25 -0.78
N CYS A 291 37.89 -56.51 -1.15
CA CYS A 291 38.85 -56.90 -2.18
C CYS A 291 40.27 -56.51 -1.73
N ILE A 292 41.16 -57.52 -1.64
CA ILE A 292 42.61 -57.36 -1.45
C ILE A 292 43.24 -57.87 -2.76
N PRO A 293 44.18 -57.14 -3.36
CA PRO A 293 45.57 -57.63 -3.41
C PRO A 293 46.57 -56.51 -3.03
N GLU A 294 47.41 -56.69 -2.02
CA GLU A 294 48.73 -57.37 -2.05
C GLU A 294 49.90 -56.39 -2.27
N THR A 295 50.98 -56.64 -1.53
CA THR A 295 52.19 -55.82 -1.45
C THR A 295 53.21 -56.10 -2.54
N ARG A 296 53.88 -55.05 -3.02
CA ARG A 296 55.33 -55.10 -3.26
C ARG A 296 55.99 -53.73 -3.19
#